data_AF-A0AAV1R5X8-F1
#
_entry.id   AF-A0AAV1R5X8-F1
#
_cell.length_a   1.000
_cell.length_b   1.000
_cell.length_c   1.000
_cell.angle_alpha   90.00
_cell.angle_beta   90.00
_cell.angle_gamma   90.00
#
_symmetry.space_group_name_H-M   'P 1'
#
loop_
_entity.id
_entity.type
_entity.pdbx_description
1 polymer ?
#
loop_
_entity_poly.entity_id
_entity_poly.type
_entity_poly.pdbx_seq_one_letter_code
_entity_poly.pdbx_strand_id
1 'polypeptide(L)'
;MPIAEGTWVRWLKAIRRRALNENPINLPSLPMPSCISACKINMKLLSILLFSILFIFPSFQHASAACHVDDEAGLLAFKSGITHDPSGILSSWKPGTDCCSWAGITCLADNRVTALSLYGQPDKPNGYLTGTISPSLVKVQNLDGIYIQNHNITGKFPDLLFGLPKLKFVYIESNKLSGPLPTNIGKMTQLEALGLSGNQFTGSIPSSISKLTLLTQLKLGNNRLTGPIPVGINKLTKLTFLSLQNNKLTGTIPDFFASFTNLRILELSHNKFSGKIPNSIASLAPNLGYLELGHNALIGTIPSFLGKFTALDTLDLSWNNLTGTVPKSFGNLTKIFNLDLSHNSLVDPFPVMNVKGIESLDLSYNNFNLMQIPNWVTSSPIIYSLKLAKCGIKMNLNDWKPKETYFYDYIDLSYNDISGSPVGLLNKTDYLVGFWASGNKLRFDLGSLKIVETLKILKLSRNLIYGKVPKSVSGLESLNLSYNHLCGQLPATKFPASAFVGNDCLCGSPLPPCKVNGK
;
A
#
# COMPACT_ATOMS: atom_id res chain seq x y z
N MET A 1 18.63 0.23 8.69
CA MET A 1 18.53 0.36 7.22
C MET A 1 17.10 0.80 6.91
N PRO A 2 16.88 1.96 6.28
CA PRO A 2 15.53 2.42 5.99
C PRO A 2 14.98 1.57 4.84
N ILE A 3 13.86 0.91 5.09
CA ILE A 3 13.11 0.12 4.11
C ILE A 3 12.41 1.14 3.19
N ALA A 4 12.53 0.97 1.88
CA ALA A 4 11.99 1.88 0.89
C ALA A 4 10.44 1.92 0.95
N GLU A 5 9.89 2.95 1.60
CA GLU A 5 8.44 3.20 1.77
C GLU A 5 7.70 3.66 0.48
N GLY A 6 8.33 3.60 -0.69
CA GLY A 6 7.79 4.23 -1.92
C GLY A 6 6.81 3.38 -2.74
N THR A 7 6.84 2.05 -2.65
CA THR A 7 6.05 1.15 -3.52
C THR A 7 4.74 0.69 -2.87
N TRP A 8 4.73 0.48 -1.55
CA TRP A 8 3.55 0.10 -0.76
C TRP A 8 2.40 1.11 -0.85
N VAL A 9 2.70 2.41 -0.80
CA VAL A 9 1.69 3.48 -0.89
C VAL A 9 1.09 3.61 -2.30
N ARG A 10 1.87 3.34 -3.36
CA ARG A 10 1.36 3.31 -4.74
C ARG A 10 0.45 2.10 -4.96
N TRP A 11 0.75 0.98 -4.33
CA TRP A 11 0.00 -0.26 -4.44
C TRP A 11 -1.34 -0.21 -3.66
N LEU A 12 -1.36 0.32 -2.43
CA LEU A 12 -2.62 0.64 -1.73
C LEU A 12 -3.46 1.69 -2.48
N LYS A 13 -2.84 2.68 -3.13
CA LYS A 13 -3.56 3.64 -4.00
C LYS A 13 -4.15 2.96 -5.25
N ALA A 14 -3.53 1.90 -5.80
CA ALA A 14 -4.04 1.15 -6.94
C ALA A 14 -5.21 0.21 -6.55
N ILE A 15 -5.13 -0.44 -5.39
CA ILE A 15 -6.22 -1.24 -4.81
C ILE A 15 -7.40 -0.33 -4.43
N ARG A 16 -7.13 0.83 -3.80
CA ARG A 16 -8.15 1.84 -3.47
C ARG A 16 -8.84 2.41 -4.72
N ARG A 17 -8.13 2.53 -5.85
CA ARG A 17 -8.74 2.94 -7.15
C ARG A 17 -9.61 1.85 -7.77
N ARG A 18 -9.32 0.56 -7.56
CA ARG A 18 -10.19 -0.54 -8.04
C ARG A 18 -11.41 -0.76 -7.14
N ALA A 19 -11.26 -0.62 -5.82
CA ALA A 19 -12.37 -0.78 -4.87
C ALA A 19 -13.40 0.37 -4.92
N LEU A 20 -13.03 1.56 -5.42
CA LEU A 20 -13.94 2.71 -5.56
C LEU A 20 -14.70 2.76 -6.90
N ASN A 21 -14.55 1.75 -7.77
CA ASN A 21 -15.09 1.77 -9.14
C ASN A 21 -16.24 0.78 -9.41
N GLU A 22 -16.92 0.25 -8.39
CA GLU A 22 -18.19 -0.45 -8.60
C GLU A 22 -19.39 0.47 -8.31
N ASN A 23 -20.01 0.89 -9.43
CA ASN A 23 -21.25 1.64 -9.63
C ASN A 23 -21.29 3.15 -9.33
N PRO A 24 -21.49 3.94 -10.41
CA PRO A 24 -22.62 4.85 -10.47
C PRO A 24 -23.59 4.47 -11.60
N ILE A 25 -24.85 4.46 -11.19
CA ILE A 25 -26.12 4.44 -11.92
C ILE A 25 -26.07 5.07 -13.33
N ASN A 26 -26.65 4.34 -14.30
CA ASN A 26 -26.94 4.73 -15.68
C ASN A 26 -27.70 6.06 -15.80
N LEU A 27 -27.27 6.95 -16.70
CA LEU A 27 -28.10 7.93 -17.41
C LEU A 27 -27.56 8.10 -18.86
N PRO A 28 -28.44 8.35 -19.86
CA PRO A 28 -28.19 8.01 -21.27
C PRO A 28 -27.37 9.06 -22.04
N SER A 29 -26.62 8.55 -23.03
CA SER A 29 -25.81 9.29 -24.00
C SER A 29 -26.65 9.96 -25.10
N LEU A 30 -26.39 11.24 -25.37
CA LEU A 30 -26.73 11.91 -26.64
C LEU A 30 -25.47 12.58 -27.23
N PRO A 31 -25.34 12.66 -28.57
CA PRO A 31 -24.05 12.84 -29.24
C PRO A 31 -23.68 14.32 -29.43
N MET A 32 -22.38 14.64 -29.35
CA MET A 32 -21.82 15.86 -29.92
C MET A 32 -21.13 15.56 -31.26
N PRO A 33 -21.28 16.44 -32.27
CA PRO A 33 -20.65 16.30 -33.57
C PRO A 33 -19.22 16.84 -33.60
N SER A 34 -18.42 16.21 -34.46
CA SER A 34 -17.08 16.57 -34.91
C SER A 34 -17.04 17.85 -35.74
N CYS A 35 -16.08 18.75 -35.49
CA CYS A 35 -15.20 19.38 -36.49
C CYS A 35 -14.36 20.49 -35.86
N ILE A 36 -13.03 20.41 -35.97
CA ILE A 36 -12.15 21.59 -35.95
C ILE A 36 -11.20 21.46 -37.14
N SER A 37 -11.33 22.37 -38.09
CA SER A 37 -10.24 22.77 -38.98
C SER A 37 -10.27 24.28 -39.19
N ALA A 38 -9.06 24.81 -39.34
CA ALA A 38 -8.64 26.18 -39.19
C ALA A 38 -9.33 27.21 -40.11
N CYS A 39 -9.42 28.45 -39.61
CA CYS A 39 -9.05 29.61 -40.43
C CYS A 39 -8.61 30.79 -39.53
N LYS A 40 -7.39 31.29 -39.77
CA LYS A 40 -6.89 32.59 -39.30
C LYS A 40 -7.42 33.66 -40.27
N ILE A 41 -7.83 34.84 -39.77
CA ILE A 41 -7.62 36.16 -40.40
C ILE A 41 -7.77 37.24 -39.32
N ASN A 42 -7.17 38.39 -39.62
CA ASN A 42 -6.54 39.37 -38.74
C ASN A 42 -7.40 40.61 -38.45
N MET A 43 -6.95 41.36 -37.44
CA MET A 43 -7.42 42.59 -36.80
C MET A 43 -7.90 43.80 -37.64
N LYS A 44 -8.86 44.54 -37.01
CA LYS A 44 -9.04 46.02 -36.87
C LYS A 44 -10.07 46.79 -37.71
N LEU A 45 -10.62 47.83 -37.04
CA LEU A 45 -11.60 48.89 -37.39
C LEU A 45 -13.08 48.42 -37.31
N LEU A 46 -14.01 49.05 -36.60
CA LEU A 46 -14.26 50.49 -36.43
C LEU A 46 -15.09 50.72 -35.13
N SER A 47 -14.85 51.85 -34.45
CA SER A 47 -15.58 52.26 -33.24
C SER A 47 -16.80 53.13 -33.56
N ILE A 48 -17.77 53.12 -32.63
CA ILE A 48 -18.79 54.16 -32.31
C ILE A 48 -20.11 54.10 -33.09
N LEU A 49 -21.17 53.72 -32.37
CA LEU A 49 -22.41 54.49 -32.27
C LEU A 49 -23.17 54.08 -30.99
N LEU A 50 -23.29 55.04 -30.07
CA LEU A 50 -24.17 54.99 -28.89
C LEU A 50 -25.64 55.08 -29.32
N PHE A 51 -26.57 54.39 -28.64
CA PHE A 51 -27.40 54.96 -27.56
C PHE A 51 -28.57 54.02 -27.18
N SER A 52 -28.66 53.76 -25.87
CA SER A 52 -29.88 53.59 -25.05
C SER A 52 -31.02 52.68 -25.53
N ILE A 53 -31.11 51.50 -24.92
CA ILE A 53 -32.39 51.01 -24.38
C ILE A 53 -32.15 50.49 -22.95
N LEU A 54 -32.56 51.30 -21.97
CA LEU A 54 -32.82 50.89 -20.60
C LEU A 54 -34.03 49.96 -20.61
N PHE A 55 -33.82 48.65 -20.41
CA PHE A 55 -34.84 47.78 -19.86
C PHE A 55 -34.44 47.40 -18.44
N ILE A 56 -35.28 47.86 -17.52
CA ILE A 56 -35.35 47.52 -16.12
C ILE A 56 -35.53 46.00 -16.04
N PHE A 57 -34.43 45.26 -15.85
CA PHE A 57 -34.54 43.97 -15.19
C PHE A 57 -34.78 44.30 -13.71
N PRO A 58 -35.80 43.69 -13.06
CA PRO A 58 -35.74 43.61 -11.61
C PRO A 58 -34.40 42.96 -11.32
N SER A 59 -33.56 43.66 -10.58
CA SER A 59 -32.49 43.00 -9.86
C SER A 59 -33.16 41.95 -9.00
N PHE A 60 -33.23 40.71 -9.50
CA PHE A 60 -33.25 39.55 -8.64
C PHE A 60 -31.97 39.69 -7.85
N GLN A 61 -32.08 40.34 -6.68
CA GLN A 61 -31.21 40.04 -5.58
C GLN A 61 -31.33 38.53 -5.44
N HIS A 62 -30.37 37.81 -6.04
CA HIS A 62 -30.01 36.52 -5.52
C HIS A 62 -29.58 36.84 -4.10
N ALA A 63 -30.53 36.74 -3.17
CA ALA A 63 -30.18 36.48 -1.79
C ALA A 63 -29.34 35.20 -1.87
N SER A 64 -28.01 35.37 -1.94
CA SER A 64 -27.05 34.30 -1.72
C SER A 64 -27.59 33.56 -0.52
N ALA A 65 -28.11 32.35 -0.73
CA ALA A 65 -28.81 31.66 0.33
C ALA A 65 -27.82 31.50 1.48
N ALA A 66 -28.05 32.23 2.58
CA ALA A 66 -27.09 32.31 3.64
C ALA A 66 -26.96 30.93 4.29
N CYS A 67 -25.75 30.59 4.72
CA CYS A 67 -25.53 29.36 5.46
C CYS A 67 -26.47 29.29 6.67
N HIS A 68 -26.96 28.09 6.99
CA HIS A 68 -27.69 27.91 8.23
C HIS A 68 -26.81 28.28 9.43
N VAL A 69 -27.33 29.11 10.34
CA VAL A 69 -26.55 29.75 11.42
C VAL A 69 -25.78 28.74 12.27
N ASP A 70 -26.38 27.59 12.60
CA ASP A 70 -25.71 26.54 13.36
C ASP A 70 -24.59 25.84 12.57
N ASP A 71 -24.80 25.64 11.27
CA ASP A 71 -23.84 24.97 10.40
C ASP A 71 -22.63 25.88 10.20
N GLU A 72 -22.86 27.17 9.94
CA GLU A 72 -21.83 28.21 9.88
C GLU A 72 -21.03 28.28 11.18
N ALA A 73 -21.72 28.39 12.32
CA ALA A 73 -21.08 28.47 13.62
C ALA A 73 -20.23 27.23 13.94
N GLY A 74 -20.73 26.03 13.60
CA GLY A 74 -20.01 24.78 13.80
C GLY A 74 -18.76 24.66 12.92
N LEU A 75 -18.88 25.01 11.64
CA LEU A 75 -17.78 24.95 10.68
C LEU A 75 -16.72 26.04 10.95
N LEU A 76 -17.11 27.28 11.25
CA LEU A 76 -16.15 28.32 11.60
C LEU A 76 -15.44 28.01 12.93
N ALA A 77 -16.11 27.35 13.87
CA ALA A 77 -15.47 26.86 15.09
C ALA A 77 -14.50 25.70 14.82
N PHE A 78 -14.77 24.84 13.84
CA PHE A 78 -13.78 23.88 13.36
C PHE A 78 -12.56 24.62 12.78
N LYS A 79 -12.80 25.61 11.92
CA LYS A 79 -11.73 26.42 11.31
C LYS A 79 -10.86 27.11 12.37
N SER A 80 -11.43 27.62 13.46
CA SER A 80 -10.65 28.24 14.53
C SER A 80 -9.79 27.25 15.33
N GLY A 81 -10.15 25.95 15.33
CA GLY A 81 -9.32 24.87 15.86
C GLY A 81 -8.10 24.53 14.99
N ILE A 82 -8.09 24.98 13.73
CA ILE A 82 -6.96 24.82 12.81
C ILE A 82 -5.98 25.97 13.03
N THR A 83 -4.78 25.63 13.50
CA THR A 83 -3.71 26.58 13.83
C THR A 83 -2.76 26.83 12.66
N HIS A 84 -2.73 25.95 11.66
CA HIS A 84 -1.89 26.11 10.48
C HIS A 84 -2.56 25.54 9.22
N ASP A 85 -2.68 26.37 8.19
CA ASP A 85 -3.23 26.03 6.86
C ASP A 85 -2.39 26.71 5.75
N PRO A 86 -1.18 26.20 5.48
CA PRO A 86 -0.21 26.88 4.62
C PRO A 86 -0.58 26.86 3.13
N SER A 87 -1.47 25.97 2.69
CA SER A 87 -1.99 25.93 1.32
C SER A 87 -3.38 26.57 1.17
N GLY A 88 -3.95 27.11 2.25
CA GLY A 88 -5.25 27.77 2.24
C GLY A 88 -6.41 26.83 1.90
N ILE A 89 -6.38 25.58 2.37
CA ILE A 89 -7.45 24.59 2.18
C ILE A 89 -8.80 25.14 2.66
N LEU A 90 -8.81 25.91 3.75
CA LEU A 90 -10.01 26.51 4.34
C LEU A 90 -10.23 27.98 3.92
N SER A 91 -9.54 28.45 2.87
CA SER A 91 -9.58 29.85 2.42
C SER A 91 -10.98 30.32 1.97
N SER A 92 -11.80 29.42 1.43
CA SER A 92 -13.16 29.74 1.00
C SER A 92 -14.14 29.89 2.17
N TRP A 93 -13.78 29.42 3.37
CA TRP A 93 -14.67 29.40 4.53
C TRP A 93 -14.76 30.81 5.13
N LYS A 94 -15.77 31.59 4.76
CA LYS A 94 -15.90 33.00 5.11
C LYS A 94 -17.22 33.28 5.83
N PRO A 95 -17.21 33.97 6.98
CA PRO A 95 -18.45 34.34 7.67
C PRO A 95 -19.41 35.13 6.76
N GLY A 96 -20.70 34.90 6.91
CA GLY A 96 -21.78 35.53 6.16
C GLY A 96 -21.96 35.03 4.72
N THR A 97 -21.30 33.93 4.34
CA THR A 97 -21.42 33.34 2.99
C THR A 97 -22.08 31.98 3.02
N ASP A 98 -22.56 31.49 1.88
CA ASP A 98 -23.15 30.16 1.76
C ASP A 98 -22.10 29.07 2.03
N CYS A 99 -22.28 28.29 3.12
CA CYS A 99 -21.37 27.20 3.47
C CYS A 99 -21.32 26.10 2.41
N CYS A 100 -22.38 25.94 1.61
CA CYS A 100 -22.44 24.93 0.57
C CYS A 100 -21.53 25.27 -0.62
N SER A 101 -21.05 26.52 -0.69
CA SER A 101 -20.00 26.94 -1.63
C SER A 101 -18.58 26.72 -1.08
N TRP A 102 -18.42 26.34 0.18
CA TRP A 102 -17.11 26.20 0.80
C TRP A 102 -16.43 24.90 0.35
N ALA A 103 -15.13 24.98 0.06
CA ALA A 103 -14.32 23.83 -0.31
C ALA A 103 -14.43 22.73 0.76
N GLY A 104 -14.79 21.53 0.32
CA GLY A 104 -14.93 20.37 1.19
C GLY A 104 -16.28 20.25 1.90
N ILE A 105 -17.24 21.16 1.68
CA ILE A 105 -18.58 21.06 2.27
C ILE A 105 -19.57 20.51 1.26
N THR A 106 -20.40 19.57 1.69
CA THR A 106 -21.55 19.06 0.93
C THR A 106 -22.83 19.38 1.68
N CYS A 107 -23.87 19.76 0.94
CA CYS A 107 -25.19 20.09 1.49
C CYS A 107 -26.33 19.34 0.78
N LEU A 108 -27.48 19.30 1.45
CA LEU A 108 -28.77 18.99 0.84
C LEU A 108 -29.41 20.22 0.17
N ALA A 109 -30.53 20.00 -0.53
CA ALA A 109 -31.28 21.05 -1.24
C ALA A 109 -31.85 22.16 -0.32
N ASP A 110 -31.88 21.95 1.00
CA ASP A 110 -32.30 22.91 2.02
C ASP A 110 -31.14 23.70 2.65
N ASN A 111 -29.95 23.68 2.02
CA ASN A 111 -28.72 24.32 2.50
C ASN A 111 -28.21 23.82 3.86
N ARG A 112 -28.62 22.61 4.28
CA ARG A 112 -28.07 21.96 5.47
C ARG A 112 -26.83 21.17 5.12
N VAL A 113 -25.77 21.37 5.90
CA VAL A 113 -24.49 20.68 5.71
C VAL A 113 -24.61 19.21 6.13
N THR A 114 -24.24 18.31 5.22
CA THR A 114 -24.28 16.85 5.44
C THR A 114 -22.91 16.21 5.45
N ALA A 115 -21.92 16.77 4.76
CA ALA A 115 -20.57 16.22 4.82
C ALA A 115 -19.48 17.28 4.95
N LEU A 116 -18.45 16.94 5.74
CA LEU A 116 -17.18 17.65 5.83
C LEU A 116 -16.08 16.77 5.23
N SER A 117 -15.45 17.23 4.15
CA SER A 117 -14.46 16.50 3.36
C SER A 117 -13.16 17.29 3.17
N LEU A 118 -12.15 16.96 3.97
CA LEU A 118 -10.84 17.57 3.97
C LEU A 118 -9.77 16.50 3.69
N TYR A 119 -9.03 16.70 2.59
CA TYR A 119 -8.00 15.78 2.13
C TYR A 119 -6.68 16.52 1.98
N GLY A 120 -5.68 16.08 2.73
CA GLY A 120 -4.31 16.51 2.53
C GLY A 120 -3.69 15.90 1.29
N GLN A 121 -2.61 16.53 0.84
CA GLN A 121 -1.84 16.14 -0.34
C GLN A 121 -0.43 15.73 0.12
N PRO A 122 -0.21 14.46 0.52
CA PRO A 122 1.10 13.97 0.97
C PRO A 122 2.23 14.21 -0.04
N ASP A 123 1.87 14.21 -1.32
CA ASP A 123 2.81 14.36 -2.43
C ASP A 123 3.19 15.84 -2.68
N LYS A 124 2.61 16.81 -1.95
CA LYS A 124 2.93 18.24 -2.07
C LYS A 124 3.44 18.81 -0.76
N PRO A 125 4.52 19.62 -0.78
CA PRO A 125 4.90 20.39 0.39
C PRO A 125 3.73 21.29 0.80
N ASN A 126 3.47 21.40 2.11
CA ASN A 126 2.42 22.26 2.69
C ASN A 126 0.96 21.85 2.40
N GLY A 127 0.71 20.69 1.80
CA GLY A 127 -0.65 20.21 1.51
C GLY A 127 -1.44 19.68 2.72
N TYR A 128 -1.34 20.29 3.90
CA TYR A 128 -1.93 19.74 5.13
C TYR A 128 -2.49 20.80 6.08
N LEU A 129 -3.44 20.41 6.93
CA LEU A 129 -3.91 21.20 8.07
C LEU A 129 -3.22 20.78 9.36
N THR A 130 -2.98 21.71 10.28
CA THR A 130 -2.55 21.41 11.66
C THR A 130 -3.51 22.05 12.65
N GLY A 131 -3.82 21.34 13.74
CA GLY A 131 -4.73 21.85 14.77
C GLY A 131 -5.46 20.74 15.50
N THR A 132 -6.68 21.03 15.95
CA THR A 132 -7.58 20.09 16.62
C THR A 132 -8.98 20.16 16.03
N ILE A 133 -9.80 19.12 16.29
CA ILE A 133 -11.22 19.14 15.93
C ILE A 133 -11.97 19.83 17.07
N SER A 134 -12.53 21.00 16.80
CA SER A 134 -13.29 21.77 17.80
C SER A 134 -14.58 21.04 18.21
N PRO A 135 -14.86 20.89 19.52
CA PRO A 135 -16.11 20.29 20.01
C PRO A 135 -17.38 20.97 19.49
N SER A 136 -17.30 22.26 19.15
CA SER A 136 -18.44 23.02 18.62
C SER A 136 -18.90 22.58 17.22
N LEU A 137 -18.14 21.72 16.52
CA LEU A 137 -18.59 21.09 15.28
C LEU A 137 -19.87 20.27 15.49
N VAL A 138 -20.19 19.88 16.73
CA VAL A 138 -21.47 19.26 17.07
C VAL A 138 -22.69 20.08 16.64
N LYS A 139 -22.57 21.40 16.45
CA LYS A 139 -23.69 22.24 15.98
C LYS A 139 -24.20 21.86 14.57
N VAL A 140 -23.36 21.21 13.76
CA VAL A 140 -23.72 20.78 12.40
C VAL A 140 -24.51 19.47 12.45
N GLN A 141 -25.73 19.53 12.99
CA GLN A 141 -26.54 18.37 13.37
C GLN A 141 -26.99 17.46 12.21
N ASN A 142 -26.85 17.92 10.97
CA ASN A 142 -27.18 17.14 9.78
C ASN A 142 -26.00 16.36 9.18
N LEU A 143 -24.82 16.42 9.79
CA LEU A 143 -23.66 15.66 9.31
C LEU A 143 -23.97 14.15 9.30
N ASP A 144 -23.89 13.56 8.11
CA ASP A 144 -23.86 12.12 7.89
C ASP A 144 -22.44 11.60 7.61
N GLY A 145 -21.52 12.48 7.21
CA GLY A 145 -20.16 12.13 6.80
C GLY A 145 -19.09 13.10 7.28
N ILE A 146 -18.03 12.58 7.90
CA ILE A 146 -16.81 13.34 8.22
C ILE A 146 -15.62 12.59 7.62
N TYR A 147 -14.91 13.26 6.72
CA TYR A 147 -13.74 12.74 6.02
C TYR A 147 -12.58 13.73 6.22
N ILE A 148 -11.63 13.40 7.08
CA ILE A 148 -10.45 14.21 7.40
C ILE A 148 -9.23 13.31 7.23
N GLN A 149 -8.51 13.44 6.11
CA GLN A 149 -7.45 12.50 5.76
C GLN A 149 -6.13 13.20 5.46
N ASN A 150 -5.00 12.59 5.84
CA ASN A 150 -3.65 13.06 5.53
C ASN A 150 -3.35 14.48 6.05
N HIS A 151 -3.67 14.74 7.31
CA HIS A 151 -3.43 16.02 7.95
C HIS A 151 -2.61 15.84 9.25
N ASN A 152 -2.26 16.95 9.90
CA ASN A 152 -1.61 16.98 11.20
C ASN A 152 -2.60 17.30 12.32
N ILE A 153 -3.83 16.76 12.25
CA ILE A 153 -4.83 16.97 13.30
C ILE A 153 -4.47 16.16 14.54
N THR A 154 -4.42 16.85 15.69
CA THR A 154 -4.03 16.31 16.99
C THR A 154 -5.21 16.28 17.96
N GLY A 155 -5.00 15.72 19.16
CA GLY A 155 -6.01 15.60 20.20
C GLY A 155 -6.40 14.15 20.47
N LYS A 156 -7.48 13.97 21.22
CA LYS A 156 -8.08 12.64 21.48
C LYS A 156 -9.12 12.31 20.41
N PHE A 157 -9.74 11.13 20.52
CA PHE A 157 -10.98 10.86 19.79
C PHE A 157 -11.99 12.01 20.01
N PRO A 158 -12.62 12.55 18.96
CA PRO A 158 -13.55 13.67 19.09
C PRO A 158 -14.89 13.21 19.68
N ASP A 159 -15.06 13.34 21.00
CA ASP A 159 -16.30 12.94 21.70
C ASP A 159 -17.56 13.67 21.20
N LEU A 160 -17.40 14.81 20.50
CA LEU A 160 -18.48 15.52 19.83
C LEU A 160 -19.28 14.63 18.87
N LEU A 161 -18.65 13.60 18.30
CA LEU A 161 -19.29 12.67 17.36
C LEU A 161 -20.47 11.91 17.99
N PHE A 162 -20.49 11.77 19.32
CA PHE A 162 -21.63 11.18 20.03
C PHE A 162 -22.89 12.05 19.98
N GLY A 163 -22.75 13.35 19.72
CA GLY A 163 -23.84 14.31 19.61
C GLY A 163 -24.31 14.57 18.19
N LEU A 164 -23.84 13.81 17.19
CA LEU A 164 -24.23 13.94 15.79
C LEU A 164 -25.18 12.79 15.40
N PRO A 165 -26.50 13.02 15.37
CA PRO A 165 -27.50 11.94 15.33
C PRO A 165 -27.60 11.24 13.96
N LYS A 166 -27.16 11.90 12.88
CA LYS A 166 -27.24 11.39 11.50
C LYS A 166 -25.94 10.77 10.99
N LEU A 167 -24.89 10.74 11.82
CA LEU A 167 -23.55 10.37 11.40
C LEU A 167 -23.45 8.89 11.05
N LYS A 168 -23.03 8.62 9.81
CA LYS A 168 -22.91 7.28 9.23
C LYS A 168 -21.48 6.94 8.82
N PHE A 169 -20.76 7.92 8.29
CA PHE A 169 -19.42 7.74 7.74
C PHE A 169 -18.41 8.59 8.50
N VAL A 170 -17.46 7.94 9.17
CA VAL A 170 -16.37 8.63 9.87
C VAL A 170 -15.06 8.10 9.36
N TYR A 171 -14.31 8.94 8.65
CA TYR A 171 -12.97 8.66 8.16
C TYR A 171 -12.02 9.75 8.62
N ILE A 172 -11.38 9.55 9.77
CA ILE A 172 -10.35 10.44 10.28
C ILE A 172 -9.01 9.69 10.23
N GLU A 173 -8.44 9.60 9.03
CA GLU A 173 -7.31 8.71 8.73
C GLU A 173 -6.02 9.50 8.49
N SER A 174 -4.85 8.89 8.75
CA SER A 174 -3.53 9.48 8.50
C SER A 174 -3.39 10.86 9.15
N ASN A 175 -3.56 10.89 10.47
CA ASN A 175 -3.54 12.07 11.33
C ASN A 175 -2.70 11.80 12.60
N LYS A 176 -2.79 12.69 13.60
CA LYS A 176 -2.04 12.61 14.85
C LYS A 176 -2.97 12.50 16.07
N LEU A 177 -4.19 11.97 15.91
CA LEU A 177 -5.08 11.70 17.04
C LEU A 177 -4.48 10.62 17.94
N SER A 178 -4.69 10.72 19.24
CA SER A 178 -4.01 9.90 20.25
C SER A 178 -4.91 9.54 21.43
N GLY A 179 -4.39 8.77 22.37
CA GLY A 179 -5.15 8.29 23.53
C GLY A 179 -6.02 7.06 23.21
N PRO A 180 -6.81 6.58 24.18
CA PRO A 180 -7.65 5.41 23.98
C PRO A 180 -8.89 5.70 23.12
N LEU A 181 -9.37 4.67 22.43
CA LEU A 181 -10.73 4.71 21.87
C LEU A 181 -11.75 4.73 23.02
N PRO A 182 -12.82 5.52 22.90
CA PRO A 182 -13.77 5.71 23.99
C PRO A 182 -14.60 4.45 24.25
N THR A 183 -14.82 4.10 25.52
CA THR A 183 -15.52 2.86 25.92
C THR A 183 -17.00 2.85 25.52
N ASN A 184 -17.58 4.01 25.26
CA ASN A 184 -18.95 4.21 24.81
C ASN A 184 -19.06 4.38 23.28
N ILE A 185 -18.04 4.01 22.49
CA ILE A 185 -18.09 4.10 21.01
C ILE A 185 -19.33 3.42 20.41
N GLY A 186 -19.82 2.36 21.06
CA GLY A 186 -21.06 1.67 20.71
C GLY A 186 -22.36 2.49 20.80
N LYS A 187 -22.32 3.76 21.22
CA LYS A 187 -23.48 4.68 21.15
C LYS A 187 -23.80 5.13 19.72
N MET A 188 -22.83 5.08 18.81
CA MET A 188 -22.95 5.57 17.43
C MET A 188 -23.62 4.53 16.51
N THR A 189 -24.78 4.00 16.89
CA THR A 189 -25.39 2.80 16.28
C THR A 189 -25.78 2.93 14.82
N GLN A 190 -25.81 4.16 14.28
CA GLN A 190 -26.08 4.45 12.87
C GLN A 190 -24.83 4.35 11.98
N LEU A 191 -23.63 4.15 12.55
CA LEU A 191 -22.40 4.09 11.76
C LEU A 191 -22.39 2.92 10.79
N GLU A 192 -22.16 3.27 9.52
CA GLU A 192 -21.96 2.34 8.41
C GLU A 192 -20.46 2.17 8.08
N ALA A 193 -19.62 3.17 8.39
CA ALA A 193 -18.17 3.06 8.26
C ALA A 193 -17.41 3.84 9.33
N LEU A 194 -16.37 3.20 9.87
CA LEU A 194 -15.42 3.79 10.81
C LEU A 194 -13.98 3.54 10.36
N GLY A 195 -13.32 4.58 9.85
CA GLY A 195 -11.92 4.61 9.50
C GLY A 195 -11.12 5.57 10.38
N LEU A 196 -10.20 5.02 11.16
CA LEU A 196 -9.29 5.75 12.06
C LEU A 196 -7.82 5.35 11.79
N SER A 197 -7.55 4.72 10.66
CA SER A 197 -6.23 4.19 10.33
C SER A 197 -5.17 5.28 10.25
N GLY A 198 -3.94 4.99 10.66
CA GLY A 198 -2.82 5.95 10.54
C GLY A 198 -2.91 7.07 11.58
N ASN A 199 -3.25 6.74 12.83
CA ASN A 199 -3.23 7.67 13.96
C ASN A 199 -2.30 7.12 15.05
N GLN A 200 -2.43 7.63 16.28
CA GLN A 200 -1.65 7.24 17.44
C GLN A 200 -2.55 6.70 18.56
N PHE A 201 -3.70 6.10 18.23
CA PHE A 201 -4.61 5.54 19.23
C PHE A 201 -3.95 4.40 20.01
N THR A 202 -4.15 4.38 21.32
CA THR A 202 -3.54 3.43 22.28
C THR A 202 -4.61 2.62 23.01
N GLY A 203 -4.21 1.68 23.88
CA GLY A 203 -5.14 0.89 24.68
C GLY A 203 -5.85 -0.18 23.85
N SER A 204 -6.86 -0.83 24.44
CA SER A 204 -7.60 -1.91 23.77
C SER A 204 -8.69 -1.39 22.85
N ILE A 205 -9.09 -2.23 21.89
CA ILE A 205 -10.31 -2.02 21.12
C ILE A 205 -11.49 -2.22 22.09
N PRO A 206 -12.37 -1.21 22.30
CA PRO A 206 -13.47 -1.34 23.24
C PRO A 206 -14.48 -2.40 22.81
N SER A 207 -14.93 -3.24 23.74
CA SER A 207 -15.93 -4.29 23.46
C SER A 207 -17.27 -3.74 22.95
N SER A 208 -17.59 -2.48 23.29
CA SER A 208 -18.80 -1.79 22.83
C SER A 208 -18.84 -1.56 21.32
N ILE A 209 -17.72 -1.70 20.60
CA ILE A 209 -17.70 -1.67 19.13
C ILE A 209 -18.64 -2.70 18.51
N SER A 210 -18.90 -3.81 19.22
CA SER A 210 -19.86 -4.85 18.83
C SER A 210 -21.32 -4.38 18.70
N LYS A 211 -21.64 -3.19 19.20
CA LYS A 211 -22.98 -2.57 19.07
C LYS A 211 -23.19 -1.87 17.73
N LEU A 212 -22.12 -1.63 16.97
CA LEU A 212 -22.16 -0.90 15.70
C LEU A 212 -22.53 -1.84 14.53
N THR A 213 -23.66 -2.55 14.64
CA THR A 213 -24.04 -3.67 13.75
C THR A 213 -24.31 -3.28 12.30
N LEU A 214 -24.39 -1.99 11.99
CA LEU A 214 -24.50 -1.48 10.62
C LEU A 214 -23.13 -1.33 9.93
N LEU A 215 -22.02 -1.50 10.63
CA LEU A 215 -20.69 -1.32 10.07
C LEU A 215 -20.41 -2.27 8.89
N THR A 216 -20.06 -1.66 7.77
CA THR A 216 -19.54 -2.29 6.57
C THR A 216 -18.03 -2.19 6.48
N GLN A 217 -17.43 -1.18 7.12
CA GLN A 217 -15.98 -0.97 7.14
C GLN A 217 -15.52 -0.62 8.55
N LEU A 218 -14.53 -1.35 9.05
CA LEU A 218 -13.83 -1.06 10.29
C LEU A 218 -12.32 -1.04 10.02
N LYS A 219 -11.74 0.16 10.01
CA LYS A 219 -10.31 0.36 9.73
C LYS A 219 -9.63 1.06 10.91
N LEU A 220 -8.86 0.29 11.67
CA LEU A 220 -8.11 0.75 12.84
C LEU A 220 -6.60 0.49 12.68
N GLY A 221 -6.15 0.12 11.48
CA GLY A 221 -4.75 -0.21 11.20
C GLY A 221 -3.80 0.99 11.40
N ASN A 222 -2.50 0.73 11.49
CA ASN A 222 -1.47 1.76 11.67
C ASN A 222 -1.75 2.67 12.89
N ASN A 223 -1.90 2.05 14.06
CA ASN A 223 -2.10 2.70 15.35
C ASN A 223 -1.19 2.06 16.41
N ARG A 224 -1.43 2.31 17.69
CA ARG A 224 -0.70 1.72 18.83
C ARG A 224 -1.64 0.91 19.72
N LEU A 225 -2.70 0.34 19.16
CA LEU A 225 -3.70 -0.45 19.88
C LEU A 225 -3.08 -1.73 20.42
N THR A 226 -3.52 -2.17 21.60
CA THR A 226 -2.98 -3.29 22.38
C THR A 226 -4.07 -4.26 22.81
N GLY A 227 -3.69 -5.42 23.34
CA GLY A 227 -4.66 -6.41 23.85
C GLY A 227 -5.30 -7.25 22.73
N PRO A 228 -6.24 -8.12 23.07
CA PRO A 228 -6.86 -9.03 22.11
C PRO A 228 -7.94 -8.36 21.25
N ILE A 229 -8.25 -8.99 20.12
CA ILE A 229 -9.43 -8.65 19.32
C ILE A 229 -10.68 -9.01 20.16
N PRO A 230 -11.62 -8.08 20.41
CA PRO A 230 -12.85 -8.39 21.13
C PRO A 230 -13.71 -9.38 20.36
N VAL A 231 -14.08 -10.50 20.99
CA VAL A 231 -14.90 -11.57 20.37
C VAL A 231 -16.24 -11.05 19.82
N GLY A 232 -16.80 -10.00 20.44
CA GLY A 232 -18.05 -9.38 20.00
C GLY A 232 -18.01 -8.74 18.61
N ILE A 233 -16.83 -8.59 17.97
CA ILE A 233 -16.74 -8.16 16.56
C ILE A 233 -17.51 -9.12 15.64
N ASN A 234 -17.74 -10.38 16.06
CA ASN A 234 -18.58 -11.34 15.33
C ASN A 234 -20.03 -10.88 15.09
N LYS A 235 -20.52 -9.85 15.81
CA LYS A 235 -21.83 -9.25 15.60
C LYS A 235 -21.88 -8.28 14.41
N LEU A 236 -20.73 -7.87 13.88
CA LEU A 236 -20.61 -6.92 12.77
C LEU A 236 -20.75 -7.64 11.43
N THR A 237 -21.89 -8.30 11.22
CA THR A 237 -22.11 -9.24 10.10
C THR A 237 -22.13 -8.58 8.71
N LYS A 238 -22.26 -7.24 8.66
CA LYS A 238 -22.23 -6.46 7.43
C LYS A 238 -20.82 -6.09 6.95
N LEU A 239 -19.78 -6.46 7.69
CA LEU A 239 -18.40 -6.10 7.32
C LEU A 239 -18.00 -6.64 5.95
N THR A 240 -17.45 -5.73 5.16
CA THR A 240 -16.79 -5.96 3.87
C THR A 240 -15.29 -5.71 3.96
N PHE A 241 -14.86 -4.85 4.90
CA PHE A 241 -13.45 -4.53 5.15
C PHE A 241 -13.18 -4.48 6.65
N LEU A 242 -12.32 -5.39 7.13
CA LEU A 242 -11.75 -5.34 8.47
C LEU A 242 -10.22 -5.14 8.40
N SER A 243 -9.74 -4.02 8.93
CA SER A 243 -8.33 -3.64 8.98
C SER A 243 -7.90 -3.34 10.41
N LEU A 244 -6.97 -4.15 10.93
CA LEU A 244 -6.35 -4.01 12.25
C LEU A 244 -4.81 -4.08 12.18
N GLN A 245 -4.24 -4.11 10.98
CA GLN A 245 -2.80 -4.27 10.74
C GLN A 245 -1.94 -3.17 11.38
N ASN A 246 -0.66 -3.45 11.57
CA ASN A 246 0.32 -2.50 12.11
C ASN A 246 -0.15 -1.86 13.43
N ASN A 247 -0.34 -2.71 14.42
CA ASN A 247 -0.69 -2.36 15.79
C ASN A 247 0.17 -3.21 16.76
N LYS A 248 -0.20 -3.23 18.04
CA LYS A 248 0.43 -4.06 19.07
C LYS A 248 -0.57 -5.06 19.65
N LEU A 249 -1.53 -5.52 18.84
CA LEU A 249 -2.57 -6.46 19.28
C LEU A 249 -1.94 -7.82 19.60
N THR A 250 -2.46 -8.50 20.61
CA THR A 250 -1.89 -9.72 21.21
C THR A 250 -2.94 -10.82 21.32
N GLY A 251 -2.53 -12.03 21.72
CA GLY A 251 -3.43 -13.17 21.89
C GLY A 251 -3.68 -13.90 20.58
N THR A 252 -4.65 -14.81 20.56
CA THR A 252 -5.01 -15.54 19.34
C THR A 252 -5.90 -14.71 18.43
N ILE A 253 -5.86 -14.98 17.12
CA ILE A 253 -6.91 -14.53 16.21
C ILE A 253 -8.17 -15.32 16.60
N PRO A 254 -9.28 -14.68 17.04
CA PRO A 254 -10.41 -15.45 17.54
C PRO A 254 -11.20 -16.10 16.40
N ASP A 255 -11.84 -17.24 16.68
CA ASP A 255 -12.44 -18.13 15.67
C ASP A 255 -13.92 -17.79 15.40
N PHE A 256 -14.19 -16.64 14.77
CA PHE A 256 -15.55 -16.12 14.55
C PHE A 256 -15.82 -15.60 13.13
N PHE A 257 -14.97 -15.93 12.16
CA PHE A 257 -15.10 -15.38 10.80
C PHE A 257 -16.31 -15.92 10.02
N ALA A 258 -16.95 -16.99 10.51
CA ALA A 258 -18.17 -17.53 9.92
C ALA A 258 -19.32 -16.52 9.83
N SER A 259 -19.31 -15.48 10.68
CA SER A 259 -20.31 -14.41 10.67
C SER A 259 -20.14 -13.38 9.55
N PHE A 260 -18.98 -13.28 8.90
CA PHE A 260 -18.68 -12.21 7.93
C PHE A 260 -18.87 -12.69 6.49
N THR A 261 -20.10 -13.05 6.15
CA THR A 261 -20.43 -13.61 4.83
C THR A 261 -20.10 -12.67 3.67
N ASN A 262 -19.96 -11.36 3.90
CA ASN A 262 -19.65 -10.36 2.89
C ASN A 262 -18.20 -9.85 2.91
N LEU A 263 -17.32 -10.38 3.76
CA LEU A 263 -15.96 -9.86 3.89
C LEU A 263 -15.17 -10.03 2.59
N ARG A 264 -14.54 -8.93 2.15
CA ARG A 264 -13.71 -8.86 0.95
C ARG A 264 -12.22 -8.67 1.28
N ILE A 265 -11.95 -7.90 2.33
CA ILE A 265 -10.60 -7.55 2.77
C ILE A 265 -10.44 -7.82 4.27
N LEU A 266 -9.41 -8.61 4.61
CA LEU A 266 -8.99 -8.88 5.98
C LEU A 266 -7.49 -8.59 6.15
N GLU A 267 -7.18 -7.54 6.90
CA GLU A 267 -5.80 -7.10 7.17
C GLU A 267 -5.49 -7.18 8.66
N LEU A 268 -4.67 -8.15 9.07
CA LEU A 268 -4.24 -8.38 10.45
C LEU A 268 -2.70 -8.41 10.60
N SER A 269 -1.97 -8.06 9.54
CA SER A 269 -0.51 -8.10 9.49
C SER A 269 0.15 -7.17 10.52
N HIS A 270 1.43 -7.38 10.82
CA HIS A 270 2.22 -6.53 11.72
C HIS A 270 1.57 -6.33 13.10
N ASN A 271 1.33 -7.44 13.79
CA ASN A 271 0.83 -7.46 15.17
C ASN A 271 1.63 -8.48 15.99
N LYS A 272 1.11 -8.89 17.15
CA LYS A 272 1.71 -9.92 18.01
C LYS A 272 0.74 -11.09 18.18
N PHE A 273 -0.03 -11.42 17.14
CA PHE A 273 -0.97 -12.54 17.20
C PHE A 273 -0.22 -13.86 17.29
N SER A 274 -0.72 -14.76 18.15
CA SER A 274 -0.17 -16.09 18.38
C SER A 274 -1.18 -17.18 18.06
N GLY A 275 -0.77 -18.44 18.16
CA GLY A 275 -1.66 -19.59 17.91
C GLY A 275 -1.82 -19.90 16.43
N LYS A 276 -2.81 -20.72 16.09
CA LYS A 276 -3.04 -21.20 14.71
C LYS A 276 -3.94 -20.24 13.94
N ILE A 277 -3.86 -20.30 12.61
CA ILE A 277 -4.85 -19.69 11.71
C ILE A 277 -6.23 -20.32 11.98
N PRO A 278 -7.27 -19.54 12.34
CA PRO A 278 -8.58 -20.08 12.71
C PRO A 278 -9.31 -20.77 11.56
N ASN A 279 -10.04 -21.85 11.86
CA ASN A 279 -10.78 -22.62 10.85
C ASN A 279 -11.98 -21.87 10.28
N SER A 280 -12.60 -20.96 11.05
CA SER A 280 -13.72 -20.15 10.57
C SER A 280 -13.36 -19.22 9.42
N ILE A 281 -12.07 -18.95 9.17
CA ILE A 281 -11.64 -18.22 7.96
C ILE A 281 -12.14 -18.93 6.70
N ALA A 282 -12.25 -20.26 6.70
CA ALA A 282 -12.77 -21.03 5.57
C ALA A 282 -14.13 -20.53 5.04
N SER A 283 -14.98 -19.96 5.91
CA SER A 283 -16.29 -19.40 5.53
C SER A 283 -16.19 -18.16 4.64
N LEU A 284 -15.03 -17.50 4.59
CA LEU A 284 -14.79 -16.30 3.77
C LEU A 284 -14.43 -16.62 2.32
N ALA A 285 -14.19 -17.89 2.00
CA ALA A 285 -13.74 -18.35 0.68
C ALA A 285 -14.55 -17.84 -0.53
N PRO A 286 -15.89 -17.67 -0.47
CA PRO A 286 -16.66 -17.21 -1.62
C PRO A 286 -16.34 -15.78 -2.06
N ASN A 287 -15.81 -14.95 -1.16
CA ASN A 287 -15.86 -13.50 -1.30
C ASN A 287 -14.52 -12.80 -1.02
N LEU A 288 -13.65 -13.39 -0.19
CA LEU A 288 -12.43 -12.74 0.23
C LEU A 288 -11.43 -12.66 -0.94
N GLY A 289 -11.11 -11.43 -1.32
CA GLY A 289 -10.09 -11.13 -2.34
C GLY A 289 -8.70 -10.90 -1.73
N TYR A 290 -8.66 -10.47 -0.47
CA TYR A 290 -7.43 -9.98 0.15
C TYR A 290 -7.27 -10.49 1.58
N LEU A 291 -6.19 -11.24 1.84
CA LEU A 291 -5.87 -11.80 3.16
C LEU A 291 -4.42 -11.53 3.56
N GLU A 292 -4.25 -10.71 4.59
CA GLU A 292 -2.95 -10.42 5.20
C GLU A 292 -2.90 -10.86 6.66
N LEU A 293 -2.03 -11.83 6.96
CA LEU A 293 -1.71 -12.31 8.31
C LEU A 293 -0.21 -12.24 8.63
N GLY A 294 0.60 -11.65 7.72
CA GLY A 294 2.05 -11.59 7.84
C GLY A 294 2.55 -10.83 9.07
N HIS A 295 3.83 -11.00 9.43
CA HIS A 295 4.46 -10.32 10.56
C HIS A 295 3.69 -10.49 11.89
N ASN A 296 3.51 -11.75 12.29
CA ASN A 296 2.90 -12.15 13.56
C ASN A 296 3.72 -13.31 14.18
N ALA A 297 3.18 -13.96 15.21
CA ALA A 297 3.76 -15.16 15.85
C ALA A 297 2.86 -16.39 15.64
N LEU A 298 2.22 -16.50 14.46
CA LEU A 298 1.33 -17.62 14.14
C LEU A 298 2.13 -18.91 14.00
N ILE A 299 1.56 -20.01 14.47
CA ILE A 299 2.17 -21.35 14.49
C ILE A 299 1.30 -22.38 13.78
N GLY A 300 1.85 -23.57 13.59
CA GLY A 300 1.16 -24.70 12.97
C GLY A 300 1.26 -24.67 11.44
N THR A 301 0.44 -25.48 10.79
CA THR A 301 0.47 -25.65 9.34
C THR A 301 -0.43 -24.63 8.63
N ILE A 302 -0.09 -24.29 7.39
CA ILE A 302 -0.99 -23.56 6.49
C ILE A 302 -2.25 -24.41 6.24
N PRO A 303 -3.46 -23.92 6.57
CA PRO A 303 -4.68 -24.71 6.40
C PRO A 303 -5.04 -24.97 4.94
N SER A 304 -5.41 -26.21 4.61
CA SER A 304 -5.76 -26.61 3.23
C SER A 304 -7.03 -25.94 2.69
N PHE A 305 -7.90 -25.42 3.57
CA PHE A 305 -9.11 -24.70 3.16
C PHE A 305 -8.79 -23.41 2.39
N LEU A 306 -7.59 -22.84 2.53
CA LEU A 306 -7.19 -21.65 1.79
C LEU A 306 -7.23 -21.87 0.28
N GLY A 307 -7.02 -23.10 -0.19
CA GLY A 307 -7.22 -23.47 -1.60
C GLY A 307 -8.67 -23.38 -2.11
N LYS A 308 -9.66 -23.08 -1.25
CA LYS A 308 -11.06 -22.83 -1.67
C LYS A 308 -11.29 -21.37 -2.08
N PHE A 309 -10.34 -20.46 -1.84
CA PHE A 309 -10.51 -19.02 -2.03
C PHE A 309 -10.23 -18.64 -3.49
N THR A 310 -11.16 -18.98 -4.37
CA THR A 310 -10.99 -18.77 -5.82
C THR A 310 -11.07 -17.29 -6.24
N ALA A 311 -11.51 -16.41 -5.34
CA ALA A 311 -11.51 -14.96 -5.52
C ALA A 311 -10.22 -14.27 -5.04
N LEU A 312 -9.34 -14.98 -4.32
CA LEU A 312 -8.17 -14.40 -3.67
C LEU A 312 -7.15 -13.92 -4.68
N ASP A 313 -6.81 -12.63 -4.61
CA ASP A 313 -5.77 -11.98 -5.39
C ASP A 313 -4.45 -11.84 -4.61
N THR A 314 -4.54 -11.70 -3.29
CA THR A 314 -3.41 -11.43 -2.41
C THR A 314 -3.48 -12.31 -1.17
N LEU A 315 -2.38 -13.01 -0.90
CA LEU A 315 -2.17 -13.80 0.30
C LEU A 315 -0.78 -13.49 0.87
N ASP A 316 -0.75 -12.91 2.06
CA ASP A 316 0.47 -12.70 2.84
C ASP A 316 0.39 -13.46 4.17
N LEU A 317 1.25 -14.47 4.32
CA LEU A 317 1.49 -15.22 5.54
C LEU A 317 2.94 -15.08 6.03
N SER A 318 3.68 -14.11 5.50
CA SER A 318 5.10 -13.92 5.73
C SER A 318 5.44 -13.68 7.20
N TRP A 319 6.69 -13.86 7.60
CA TRP A 319 7.18 -13.49 8.93
C TRP A 319 6.29 -14.03 10.07
N ASN A 320 6.10 -15.34 10.05
CA ASN A 320 5.41 -16.10 11.08
C ASN A 320 6.27 -17.31 11.47
N ASN A 321 5.72 -18.21 12.29
CA ASN A 321 6.37 -19.45 12.69
C ASN A 321 5.60 -20.67 12.17
N LEU A 322 5.08 -20.56 10.94
CA LEU A 322 4.33 -21.62 10.26
C LEU A 322 5.27 -22.74 9.82
N THR A 323 4.80 -23.98 9.92
CA THR A 323 5.56 -25.20 9.64
C THR A 323 4.83 -26.11 8.66
N GLY A 324 5.49 -27.20 8.25
CA GLY A 324 4.92 -28.18 7.34
C GLY A 324 4.91 -27.70 5.89
N THR A 325 4.03 -28.27 5.08
CA THR A 325 4.02 -28.06 3.64
C THR A 325 2.98 -27.02 3.23
N VAL A 326 3.20 -26.39 2.07
CA VAL A 326 2.17 -25.60 1.41
C VAL A 326 1.13 -26.57 0.83
N PRO A 327 -0.17 -26.46 1.18
CA PRO A 327 -1.17 -27.45 0.76
C PRO A 327 -1.30 -27.57 -0.75
N LYS A 328 -1.44 -28.80 -1.26
CA LYS A 328 -1.70 -29.08 -2.69
C LYS A 328 -2.91 -28.32 -3.26
N SER A 329 -3.88 -28.01 -2.41
CA SER A 329 -5.06 -27.23 -2.77
C SER A 329 -4.76 -25.80 -3.21
N PHE A 330 -3.57 -25.26 -2.94
CA PHE A 330 -3.16 -23.94 -3.46
C PHE A 330 -3.13 -23.89 -4.99
N GLY A 331 -3.03 -25.04 -5.68
CA GLY A 331 -3.21 -25.12 -7.13
C GLY A 331 -4.56 -24.57 -7.64
N ASN A 332 -5.57 -24.47 -6.78
CA ASN A 332 -6.88 -23.91 -7.10
C ASN A 332 -6.96 -22.38 -7.02
N LEU A 333 -5.91 -21.71 -6.53
CA LEU A 333 -5.85 -20.24 -6.38
C LEU A 333 -5.58 -19.57 -7.74
N THR A 334 -6.49 -19.71 -8.69
CA THR A 334 -6.28 -19.30 -10.09
C THR A 334 -6.21 -17.79 -10.32
N LYS A 335 -6.64 -16.97 -9.33
CA LYS A 335 -6.62 -15.50 -9.36
C LYS A 335 -5.50 -14.86 -8.52
N ILE A 336 -4.65 -15.65 -7.86
CA ILE A 336 -3.59 -15.11 -7.01
C ILE A 336 -2.55 -14.37 -7.86
N PHE A 337 -2.34 -13.10 -7.56
CA PHE A 337 -1.31 -12.27 -8.15
C PHE A 337 -0.15 -12.04 -7.18
N ASN A 338 -0.43 -11.98 -5.88
CA ASN A 338 0.56 -11.71 -4.85
C ASN A 338 0.55 -12.82 -3.81
N LEU A 339 1.65 -13.57 -3.72
CA LEU A 339 1.82 -14.63 -2.74
C LEU A 339 3.13 -14.42 -1.98
N ASP A 340 3.01 -14.10 -0.69
CA ASP A 340 4.14 -13.99 0.23
C ASP A 340 4.01 -15.02 1.35
N LEU A 341 4.92 -15.99 1.34
CA LEU A 341 5.07 -17.02 2.36
C LEU A 341 6.45 -16.96 3.04
N SER A 342 7.18 -15.86 2.83
CA SER A 342 8.57 -15.72 3.26
C SER A 342 8.73 -15.77 4.78
N HIS A 343 9.94 -16.04 5.26
CA HIS A 343 10.27 -15.99 6.69
C HIS A 343 9.34 -16.86 7.56
N ASN A 344 9.27 -18.14 7.22
CA ASN A 344 8.58 -19.18 7.98
C ASN A 344 9.49 -20.43 8.07
N SER A 345 8.95 -21.57 8.50
CA SER A 345 9.64 -22.86 8.54
C SER A 345 8.96 -23.89 7.61
N LEU A 346 8.52 -23.44 6.43
CA LEU A 346 7.85 -24.29 5.45
C LEU A 346 8.83 -25.21 4.73
N VAL A 347 8.37 -26.41 4.37
CA VAL A 347 9.15 -27.48 3.74
C VAL A 347 8.44 -28.04 2.50
N ASP A 348 9.14 -28.89 1.76
CA ASP A 348 8.64 -29.58 0.57
C ASP A 348 7.57 -30.65 0.83
N PRO A 349 6.77 -31.00 -0.19
CA PRO A 349 6.76 -30.43 -1.53
C PRO A 349 6.02 -29.10 -1.60
N PHE A 350 6.57 -28.13 -2.34
CA PHE A 350 5.81 -26.96 -2.79
C PHE A 350 4.85 -27.35 -3.94
N PRO A 351 3.58 -26.95 -3.91
CA PRO A 351 2.60 -27.40 -4.90
C PRO A 351 2.80 -26.74 -6.27
N VAL A 352 2.36 -27.44 -7.32
CA VAL A 352 2.20 -26.83 -8.64
C VAL A 352 1.01 -25.89 -8.60
N MET A 353 1.22 -24.63 -9.01
CA MET A 353 0.19 -23.60 -9.03
C MET A 353 -0.38 -23.45 -10.44
N ASN A 354 -1.71 -23.35 -10.57
CA ASN A 354 -2.38 -23.08 -11.85
C ASN A 354 -2.77 -21.59 -11.94
N VAL A 355 -1.75 -20.72 -12.01
CA VAL A 355 -1.94 -19.27 -12.09
C VAL A 355 -1.89 -18.78 -13.53
N LYS A 356 -2.73 -17.79 -13.87
CA LYS A 356 -2.66 -17.11 -15.17
C LYS A 356 -1.51 -16.11 -15.27
N GLY A 357 -0.98 -15.69 -14.12
CA GLY A 357 0.16 -14.80 -13.96
C GLY A 357 0.34 -14.46 -12.48
N ILE A 358 1.59 -14.32 -12.03
CA ILE A 358 1.91 -14.00 -10.63
C ILE A 358 2.75 -12.73 -10.59
N GLU A 359 2.18 -11.62 -10.13
CA GLU A 359 2.88 -10.33 -10.08
C GLU A 359 4.02 -10.35 -9.06
N SER A 360 3.77 -10.92 -7.87
CA SER A 360 4.77 -11.03 -6.81
C SER A 360 4.74 -12.42 -6.17
N LEU A 361 5.90 -13.06 -6.12
CA LEU A 361 6.13 -14.32 -5.42
C LEU A 361 7.32 -14.17 -4.47
N ASP A 362 7.07 -14.35 -3.18
CA ASP A 362 8.11 -14.43 -2.17
C ASP A 362 7.98 -15.71 -1.34
N LEU A 363 8.94 -16.62 -1.53
CA LEU A 363 9.06 -17.88 -0.78
C LEU A 363 10.31 -17.88 0.12
N SER A 364 11.00 -16.75 0.21
CA SER A 364 12.33 -16.66 0.76
C SER A 364 12.40 -17.02 2.24
N TYR A 365 13.58 -17.43 2.70
CA TYR A 365 13.84 -17.71 4.11
C TYR A 365 12.86 -18.72 4.72
N ASN A 366 12.69 -19.85 4.04
CA ASN A 366 12.00 -21.04 4.52
C ASN A 366 12.98 -22.22 4.60
N ASN A 367 12.46 -23.41 4.92
CA ASN A 367 13.22 -24.65 4.95
C ASN A 367 12.94 -25.49 3.67
N PHE A 368 12.61 -24.84 2.57
CA PHE A 368 12.44 -25.50 1.28
C PHE A 368 13.77 -26.04 0.74
N ASN A 369 13.67 -27.11 -0.02
CA ASN A 369 14.68 -27.71 -0.86
C ASN A 369 14.10 -27.87 -2.27
N LEU A 370 13.77 -26.74 -2.91
CA LEU A 370 13.04 -26.71 -4.19
C LEU A 370 13.83 -27.39 -5.32
N MET A 371 15.16 -27.53 -5.18
CA MET A 371 16.10 -28.01 -6.19
C MET A 371 16.20 -27.13 -7.45
N GLN A 372 15.09 -26.63 -7.98
CA GLN A 372 15.00 -25.75 -9.14
C GLN A 372 13.90 -24.70 -8.93
N ILE A 373 13.94 -23.63 -9.72
CA ILE A 373 12.82 -22.69 -9.81
C ILE A 373 11.61 -23.46 -10.40
N PRO A 374 10.41 -23.42 -9.77
CA PRO A 374 9.26 -24.18 -10.25
C PRO A 374 8.88 -23.82 -11.70
N ASN A 375 8.55 -24.82 -12.52
CA ASN A 375 8.28 -24.62 -13.95
C ASN A 375 7.14 -23.63 -14.24
N TRP A 376 6.14 -23.57 -13.37
CA TRP A 376 5.01 -22.64 -13.51
C TRP A 376 5.44 -21.18 -13.26
N VAL A 377 6.47 -20.93 -12.45
CA VAL A 377 7.10 -19.60 -12.30
C VAL A 377 7.80 -19.23 -13.60
N THR A 378 8.62 -20.15 -14.14
CA THR A 378 9.33 -19.95 -15.42
C THR A 378 8.38 -19.68 -16.60
N SER A 379 7.16 -20.23 -16.55
CA SER A 379 6.16 -20.10 -17.62
C SER A 379 5.19 -18.92 -17.44
N SER A 380 5.24 -18.22 -16.30
CA SER A 380 4.33 -17.12 -16.00
C SER A 380 4.55 -15.95 -16.97
N PRO A 381 3.48 -15.39 -17.56
CA PRO A 381 3.60 -14.28 -18.51
C PRO A 381 3.91 -12.93 -17.84
N ILE A 382 3.68 -12.81 -16.53
CA ILE A 382 3.94 -11.61 -15.73
C ILE A 382 4.56 -12.05 -14.41
N ILE A 383 5.72 -11.49 -14.05
CA ILE A 383 6.34 -11.55 -12.72
C ILE A 383 7.15 -10.26 -12.51
N TYR A 384 6.66 -9.38 -11.64
CA TYR A 384 7.35 -8.14 -11.26
C TYR A 384 8.38 -8.37 -10.16
N SER A 385 8.03 -9.18 -9.17
CA SER A 385 8.92 -9.47 -8.04
C SER A 385 9.02 -10.97 -7.81
N LEU A 386 10.23 -11.51 -7.97
CA LEU A 386 10.55 -12.91 -7.67
C LEU A 386 11.60 -12.99 -6.58
N LYS A 387 11.24 -13.55 -5.42
CA LYS A 387 12.14 -13.71 -4.29
C LYS A 387 12.13 -15.16 -3.81
N LEU A 388 13.24 -15.84 -4.06
CA LEU A 388 13.48 -17.23 -3.74
C LEU A 388 14.79 -17.40 -2.96
N ALA A 389 15.15 -16.39 -2.16
CA ALA A 389 16.37 -16.45 -1.37
C ALA A 389 16.27 -17.53 -0.29
N LYS A 390 17.31 -18.36 -0.13
CA LYS A 390 17.33 -19.46 0.86
C LYS A 390 16.12 -20.40 0.71
N CYS A 391 15.92 -20.92 -0.50
CA CYS A 391 14.87 -21.90 -0.83
C CYS A 391 15.44 -23.28 -1.23
N GLY A 392 16.74 -23.51 -1.01
CA GLY A 392 17.41 -24.77 -1.35
C GLY A 392 17.43 -25.07 -2.85
N ILE A 393 17.54 -24.02 -3.68
CA ILE A 393 17.65 -24.17 -5.13
C ILE A 393 19.08 -24.62 -5.47
N LYS A 394 19.20 -25.68 -6.28
CA LYS A 394 20.45 -26.25 -6.76
C LYS A 394 20.37 -26.51 -8.25
N MET A 395 20.65 -25.46 -9.04
CA MET A 395 20.57 -25.51 -10.50
C MET A 395 21.68 -24.70 -11.15
N ASN A 396 21.87 -24.89 -12.46
CA ASN A 396 22.66 -23.99 -13.28
C ASN A 396 21.75 -22.88 -13.82
N LEU A 397 22.11 -21.63 -13.57
CA LEU A 397 21.28 -20.48 -13.93
C LEU A 397 21.13 -20.32 -15.45
N ASN A 398 22.08 -20.83 -16.25
CA ASN A 398 21.98 -20.81 -17.71
C ASN A 398 20.82 -21.68 -18.24
N ASP A 399 20.35 -22.64 -17.44
CA ASP A 399 19.24 -23.52 -17.79
C ASP A 399 17.89 -22.87 -17.51
N TRP A 400 17.87 -21.77 -16.75
CA TRP A 400 16.64 -21.02 -16.49
C TRP A 400 16.30 -20.11 -17.67
N LYS A 401 15.23 -20.48 -18.38
CA LYS A 401 14.74 -19.76 -19.56
C LYS A 401 13.31 -19.28 -19.31
N PRO A 402 13.12 -18.18 -18.56
CA PRO A 402 11.79 -17.61 -18.34
C PRO A 402 11.15 -17.25 -19.69
N LYS A 403 9.85 -17.52 -19.80
CA LYS A 403 9.08 -17.30 -21.03
C LYS A 403 9.07 -15.83 -21.45
N GLU A 404 8.99 -14.94 -20.46
CA GLU A 404 8.99 -13.50 -20.63
C GLU A 404 9.98 -12.89 -19.64
N THR A 405 10.86 -12.00 -20.09
CA THR A 405 11.86 -11.33 -19.23
C THR A 405 11.56 -9.85 -19.01
N TYR A 406 10.61 -9.28 -19.76
CA TYR A 406 10.27 -7.86 -19.71
C TYR A 406 9.76 -7.41 -18.34
N PHE A 407 8.97 -8.24 -17.67
CA PHE A 407 8.22 -7.83 -16.48
C PHE A 407 9.00 -7.91 -15.17
N TYR A 408 10.22 -8.44 -15.13
CA TYR A 408 10.96 -8.57 -13.88
C TYR A 408 11.58 -7.24 -13.43
N ASP A 409 10.99 -6.61 -12.41
CA ASP A 409 11.57 -5.45 -11.72
C ASP A 409 12.58 -5.88 -10.65
N TYR A 410 12.26 -6.96 -9.91
CA TYR A 410 13.08 -7.44 -8.79
C TYR A 410 13.26 -8.95 -8.83
N ILE A 411 14.51 -9.41 -8.75
CA ILE A 411 14.85 -10.82 -8.64
C ILE A 411 15.84 -11.02 -7.48
N ASP A 412 15.45 -11.83 -6.49
CA ASP A 412 16.33 -12.28 -5.41
C ASP A 412 16.44 -13.81 -5.37
N LEU A 413 17.63 -14.30 -5.68
CA LEU A 413 18.02 -15.71 -5.68
C LEU A 413 19.13 -16.00 -4.66
N SER A 414 19.34 -15.11 -3.69
CA SER A 414 20.46 -15.19 -2.74
C SER A 414 20.42 -16.43 -1.85
N TYR A 415 21.59 -16.87 -1.38
CA TYR A 415 21.76 -17.93 -0.38
C TYR A 415 21.15 -19.27 -0.81
N ASN A 416 21.38 -19.63 -2.07
CA ASN A 416 21.05 -20.94 -2.63
C ASN A 416 22.34 -21.66 -3.08
N ASP A 417 22.21 -22.78 -3.79
CA ASP A 417 23.32 -23.50 -4.43
C ASP A 417 23.30 -23.34 -5.95
N ILE A 418 23.06 -22.10 -6.43
CA ILE A 418 22.93 -21.80 -7.86
C ILE A 418 24.33 -21.59 -8.47
N SER A 419 24.59 -22.27 -9.58
CA SER A 419 25.82 -22.16 -10.37
C SER A 419 25.57 -21.50 -11.74
N GLY A 420 26.61 -21.35 -12.56
CA GLY A 420 26.48 -20.80 -13.91
C GLY A 420 26.55 -19.28 -13.97
N SER A 421 25.92 -18.69 -14.99
CA SER A 421 26.04 -17.27 -15.32
C SER A 421 24.66 -16.60 -15.43
N PRO A 422 24.45 -15.44 -14.78
CA PRO A 422 23.24 -14.63 -14.96
C PRO A 422 23.28 -13.76 -16.21
N VAL A 423 24.42 -13.66 -16.92
CA VAL A 423 24.62 -12.69 -18.02
C VAL A 423 23.55 -12.83 -19.11
N GLY A 424 23.21 -14.06 -19.50
CA GLY A 424 22.19 -14.30 -20.53
C GLY A 424 20.77 -13.85 -20.12
N LEU A 425 20.46 -13.90 -18.83
CA LEU A 425 19.20 -13.43 -18.26
C LEU A 425 19.21 -11.89 -18.15
N LEU A 426 20.22 -11.35 -17.46
CA LEU A 426 20.29 -9.93 -17.14
C LEU A 426 20.43 -9.03 -18.37
N ASN A 427 21.08 -9.54 -19.42
CA ASN A 427 21.19 -8.81 -20.69
C ASN A 427 19.86 -8.75 -21.47
N LYS A 428 18.83 -9.49 -21.04
CA LYS A 428 17.50 -9.54 -21.67
C LYS A 428 16.38 -8.95 -20.80
N THR A 429 16.69 -8.45 -19.61
CA THR A 429 15.72 -7.87 -18.67
C THR A 429 15.90 -6.35 -18.65
N ASP A 430 15.33 -5.65 -19.62
CA ASP A 430 15.58 -4.20 -19.83
C ASP A 430 14.96 -3.29 -18.76
N TYR A 431 14.00 -3.78 -17.95
CA TYR A 431 13.32 -3.02 -16.88
C TYR A 431 13.75 -3.43 -15.47
N LEU A 432 14.73 -4.32 -15.35
CA LEU A 432 15.19 -4.80 -14.06
C LEU A 432 15.70 -3.65 -13.20
N VAL A 433 15.17 -3.54 -11.98
CA VAL A 433 15.50 -2.52 -10.99
C VAL A 433 16.47 -3.07 -9.96
N GLY A 434 16.31 -4.33 -9.55
CA GLY A 434 17.17 -4.96 -8.55
C GLY A 434 17.45 -6.43 -8.79
N PHE A 435 18.73 -6.81 -8.67
CA PHE A 435 19.19 -8.19 -8.73
C PHE A 435 20.02 -8.57 -7.50
N TRP A 436 19.58 -9.60 -6.79
CA TRP A 436 20.28 -10.18 -5.64
C TRP A 436 20.55 -11.66 -5.91
N ALA A 437 21.81 -12.06 -5.82
CA ALA A 437 22.23 -13.45 -5.94
C ALA A 437 23.44 -13.76 -5.05
N SER A 438 23.51 -13.13 -3.88
CA SER A 438 24.66 -13.28 -2.98
C SER A 438 24.69 -14.67 -2.35
N GLY A 439 25.88 -15.22 -2.04
CA GLY A 439 25.99 -16.53 -1.37
C GLY A 439 25.55 -17.70 -2.26
N ASN A 440 26.02 -17.74 -3.49
CA ASN A 440 25.77 -18.81 -4.47
C ASN A 440 27.12 -19.32 -5.01
N LYS A 441 27.09 -20.13 -6.08
CA LYS A 441 28.26 -20.62 -6.82
C LYS A 441 28.33 -20.04 -8.24
N LEU A 442 27.83 -18.81 -8.44
CA LEU A 442 27.84 -18.17 -9.75
C LEU A 442 29.27 -17.91 -10.21
N ARG A 443 29.59 -18.26 -11.46
CA ARG A 443 30.93 -18.10 -12.05
C ARG A 443 30.81 -17.52 -13.45
N PHE A 444 31.18 -16.25 -13.59
CA PHE A 444 31.14 -15.52 -14.85
C PHE A 444 32.09 -14.31 -14.80
N ASP A 445 32.41 -13.77 -15.97
CA ASP A 445 33.14 -12.51 -16.10
C ASP A 445 32.20 -11.33 -15.84
N LEU A 446 32.45 -10.57 -14.77
CA LEU A 446 31.65 -9.39 -14.44
C LEU A 446 31.67 -8.33 -15.54
N GLY A 447 32.77 -8.23 -16.30
CA GLY A 447 32.91 -7.30 -17.42
C GLY A 447 31.94 -7.57 -18.57
N SER A 448 31.39 -8.79 -18.65
CA SER A 448 30.40 -9.19 -19.67
C SER A 448 28.96 -8.78 -19.33
N LEU A 449 28.71 -8.23 -18.14
CA LEU A 449 27.37 -7.86 -17.70
C LEU A 449 26.94 -6.51 -18.28
N LYS A 450 25.82 -6.47 -19.03
CA LYS A 450 25.17 -5.23 -19.45
C LYS A 450 24.39 -4.67 -18.27
N ILE A 451 24.82 -3.52 -17.76
CA ILE A 451 24.06 -2.75 -16.75
C ILE A 451 23.04 -1.90 -17.50
N VAL A 452 21.77 -2.29 -17.45
CA VAL A 452 20.64 -1.52 -18.02
C VAL A 452 20.38 -0.27 -17.18
N GLU A 453 19.82 0.79 -17.79
CA GLU A 453 19.63 2.10 -17.14
C GLU A 453 18.71 2.04 -15.92
N THR A 454 17.74 1.13 -15.92
CA THR A 454 16.79 0.95 -14.82
C THR A 454 17.41 0.26 -13.60
N LEU A 455 18.54 -0.44 -13.76
CA LEU A 455 19.15 -1.21 -12.70
C LEU A 455 19.74 -0.28 -11.64
N LYS A 456 19.24 -0.41 -10.41
CA LYS A 456 19.67 0.40 -9.26
C LYS A 456 20.42 -0.42 -8.22
N ILE A 457 20.08 -1.71 -8.09
CA ILE A 457 20.60 -2.57 -7.03
C ILE A 457 21.22 -3.83 -7.63
N LEU A 458 22.48 -4.09 -7.27
CA LEU A 458 23.19 -5.30 -7.66
C LEU A 458 23.94 -5.90 -6.46
N LYS A 459 23.53 -7.08 -6.01
CA LYS A 459 24.12 -7.78 -4.84
C LYS A 459 24.60 -9.17 -5.21
N LEU A 460 25.90 -9.29 -5.45
CA LEU A 460 26.56 -10.49 -5.96
C LEU A 460 27.65 -11.04 -5.03
N SER A 461 27.66 -10.60 -3.77
CA SER A 461 28.71 -11.00 -2.82
C SER A 461 28.77 -12.51 -2.58
N ARG A 462 29.93 -13.06 -2.23
CA ARG A 462 30.12 -14.49 -1.91
C ARG A 462 29.70 -15.39 -3.07
N ASN A 463 30.40 -15.25 -4.20
CA ASN A 463 30.27 -16.08 -5.39
C ASN A 463 31.66 -16.40 -5.96
N LEU A 464 31.73 -16.92 -7.18
CA LEU A 464 32.95 -17.25 -7.90
C LEU A 464 33.16 -16.31 -9.12
N ILE A 465 32.73 -15.06 -9.02
CA ILE A 465 32.74 -14.10 -10.12
C ILE A 465 34.15 -13.60 -10.36
N TYR A 466 34.58 -13.53 -11.62
CA TYR A 466 35.93 -13.11 -12.00
C TYR A 466 35.91 -11.94 -12.99
N GLY A 467 37.09 -11.47 -13.38
CA GLY A 467 37.26 -10.37 -14.32
C GLY A 467 37.40 -9.01 -13.64
N LYS A 468 37.22 -7.95 -14.42
CA LYS A 468 37.36 -6.55 -13.96
C LYS A 468 36.00 -5.98 -13.56
N VAL A 469 36.01 -5.00 -12.66
CA VAL A 469 34.81 -4.23 -12.31
C VAL A 469 34.55 -3.18 -13.40
N PRO A 470 33.45 -3.26 -14.17
CA PRO A 470 33.18 -2.31 -15.25
C PRO A 470 32.75 -0.95 -14.69
N LYS A 471 33.08 0.15 -15.39
CA LYS A 471 32.71 1.52 -14.97
C LYS A 471 31.20 1.72 -14.82
N SER A 472 30.39 0.96 -15.57
CA SER A 472 28.92 1.03 -15.56
C SER A 472 28.31 0.73 -14.19
N VAL A 473 28.96 -0.08 -13.33
CA VAL A 473 28.40 -0.36 -11.99
C VAL A 473 28.49 0.82 -11.02
N SER A 474 29.30 1.85 -11.30
CA SER A 474 29.43 3.03 -10.44
C SER A 474 28.16 3.88 -10.37
N GLY A 475 27.27 3.77 -11.36
CA GLY A 475 25.99 4.50 -11.42
C GLY A 475 24.90 3.94 -10.49
N LEU A 476 25.07 2.70 -10.01
CA LEU A 476 24.07 2.03 -9.18
C LEU A 476 23.78 2.80 -7.88
N GLU A 477 22.61 2.60 -7.31
CA GLU A 477 22.28 3.11 -5.97
C GLU A 477 22.88 2.22 -4.88
N SER A 478 22.96 0.91 -5.12
CA SER A 478 23.42 -0.07 -4.14
C SER A 478 24.18 -1.22 -4.80
N LEU A 479 25.45 -1.41 -4.41
CA LEU A 479 26.32 -2.46 -4.93
C LEU A 479 26.89 -3.33 -3.79
N ASN A 480 27.10 -4.61 -4.04
CA ASN A 480 27.98 -5.44 -3.22
C ASN A 480 28.61 -6.56 -4.07
N LEU A 481 29.93 -6.52 -4.24
CA LEU A 481 30.75 -7.47 -4.99
C LEU A 481 31.79 -8.16 -4.09
N SER A 482 31.69 -8.01 -2.77
CA SER A 482 32.65 -8.57 -1.82
C SER A 482 32.71 -10.10 -1.88
N TYR A 483 33.86 -10.67 -1.53
CA TYR A 483 34.08 -12.12 -1.48
C TYR A 483 33.81 -12.80 -2.83
N ASN A 484 34.63 -12.47 -3.83
CA ASN A 484 34.61 -13.03 -5.19
C ASN A 484 36.06 -13.19 -5.70
N HIS A 485 36.26 -13.44 -6.99
CA HIS A 485 37.56 -13.60 -7.65
C HIS A 485 37.88 -12.45 -8.63
N LEU A 486 37.46 -11.23 -8.29
CA LEU A 486 37.67 -10.06 -9.15
C LEU A 486 39.11 -9.54 -9.04
N CYS A 487 39.60 -8.93 -10.12
CA CYS A 487 40.94 -8.39 -10.17
C CYS A 487 41.04 -7.10 -10.99
N GLY A 488 42.04 -6.28 -10.68
CA GLY A 488 42.35 -5.05 -11.40
C GLY A 488 41.99 -3.79 -10.63
N GLN A 489 42.29 -2.65 -11.25
CA GLN A 489 42.00 -1.34 -10.67
C GLN A 489 40.49 -1.07 -10.67
N LEU A 490 39.97 -0.64 -9.53
CA LEU A 490 38.59 -0.20 -9.39
C LEU A 490 38.34 1.08 -10.19
N PRO A 491 37.21 1.18 -10.92
CA PRO A 491 36.77 2.46 -11.47
C PRO A 491 36.40 3.41 -10.32
N ALA A 492 36.45 4.71 -10.59
CA ALA A 492 35.97 5.71 -9.63
C ALA A 492 34.54 5.38 -9.17
N THR A 493 34.33 5.34 -7.85
CA THR A 493 33.11 4.81 -7.27
C THR A 493 32.76 5.50 -5.95
N LYS A 494 31.46 5.56 -5.64
CA LYS A 494 30.91 6.09 -4.38
C LYS A 494 30.73 5.01 -3.30
N PHE A 495 30.91 3.74 -3.66
CA PHE A 495 30.66 2.63 -2.73
C PHE A 495 31.82 2.46 -1.74
N PRO A 496 31.54 2.04 -0.49
CA PRO A 496 32.58 1.82 0.51
C PRO A 496 33.45 0.61 0.16
N ALA A 497 34.64 0.52 0.76
CA ALA A 497 35.54 -0.62 0.62
C ALA A 497 34.87 -1.97 0.91
N SER A 498 33.92 -2.01 1.87
CA SER A 498 33.15 -3.21 2.23
C SER A 498 32.34 -3.80 1.06
N ALA A 499 32.06 -3.03 0.01
CA ALA A 499 31.43 -3.54 -1.20
C ALA A 499 32.39 -4.37 -2.08
N PHE A 500 33.70 -4.34 -1.82
CA PHE A 500 34.73 -4.93 -2.67
C PHE A 500 35.74 -5.83 -1.94
N VAL A 501 35.74 -5.84 -0.60
CA VAL A 501 36.67 -6.67 0.19
C VAL A 501 36.59 -8.16 -0.16
N GLY A 502 37.68 -8.90 0.05
CA GLY A 502 37.71 -10.35 -0.15
C GLY A 502 37.75 -10.77 -1.63
N ASN A 503 38.25 -9.91 -2.51
CA ASN A 503 38.56 -10.24 -3.91
C ASN A 503 40.06 -10.44 -4.10
N ASP A 504 40.44 -11.25 -5.10
CA ASP A 504 41.82 -11.73 -5.30
C ASP A 504 42.86 -10.60 -5.48
N CYS A 505 42.58 -9.63 -6.35
CA CYS A 505 43.53 -8.55 -6.66
C CYS A 505 42.87 -7.25 -7.10
N LEU A 506 41.75 -6.89 -6.47
CA LEU A 506 41.19 -5.54 -6.62
C LEU A 506 42.05 -4.50 -5.89
N CYS A 507 42.26 -3.35 -6.53
CA CYS A 507 43.06 -2.25 -5.98
C CYS A 507 42.55 -0.88 -6.44
N GLY A 508 43.04 0.19 -5.84
CA GLY A 508 42.58 1.56 -6.09
C GLY A 508 41.38 1.95 -5.23
N SER A 509 41.25 3.25 -4.95
CA SER A 509 40.25 3.79 -4.02
C SER A 509 38.84 3.25 -4.30
N PRO A 510 38.10 2.76 -3.28
CA PRO A 510 38.35 2.86 -1.84
C PRO A 510 39.28 1.78 -1.25
N LEU A 511 39.85 0.89 -2.06
CA LEU A 511 40.82 -0.13 -1.62
C LEU A 511 42.26 0.42 -1.64
N PRO A 512 43.25 -0.32 -1.08
CA PRO A 512 44.65 0.07 -1.16
C PRO A 512 45.12 0.32 -2.61
N PRO A 513 46.11 1.20 -2.83
CA PRO A 513 46.64 1.50 -4.15
C PRO A 513 47.12 0.25 -4.90
N CYS A 514 47.01 0.27 -6.23
CA CYS A 514 47.55 -0.79 -7.07
C CYS A 514 49.07 -0.86 -6.93
N LYS A 515 49.61 -2.06 -6.78
CA LYS A 515 51.06 -2.26 -6.80
C LYS A 515 51.56 -1.86 -8.19
N VAL A 516 52.44 -0.87 -8.24
CA VAL A 516 53.18 -0.54 -9.47
C VAL A 516 54.17 -1.67 -9.67
N ASN A 517 54.04 -2.46 -10.73
CA ASN A 517 55.06 -3.44 -11.07
C ASN A 517 56.35 -2.66 -11.35
N GLY A 518 57.35 -2.80 -10.47
CA GLY A 518 58.70 -2.31 -10.71
C GLY A 518 59.22 -2.93 -12.00
N LYS A 519 59.68 -2.08 -12.91
CA LYS A 519 60.38 -2.50 -14.13
C LYS A 519 61.68 -3.21 -13.80
#